data_AF-A0A8S3J1Q9-F1
#
_entry.id   AF-A0A8S3J1Q9-F1
#
_cell.length_a   1.000
_cell.length_b   1.000
_cell.length_c   1.000
_cell.angle_alpha   90.00
_cell.angle_beta   90.00
_cell.angle_gamma   90.00
#
_symmetry.space_group_name_H-M   'P 1'
#
loop_
_entity.id
_entity.type
_entity.pdbx_description
1 polymer ?
#
loop_
_entity_poly.entity_id
_entity_poly.type
_entity_poly.pdbx_seq_one_letter_code
_entity_poly.pdbx_strand_id
1 'polypeptide(L)'
;MGNNFSFRRKQLCCSNDEYIEHMKCTNDCLALIILNDIKNERRLDMCSTLTFDQLWTISLNIHEKTNIVSCCSLNENGWLIVDVAETRLIHVTNQGYIKNTITYTPSPHYAVQFDNDTLAILTEQGINLHRIDSDGEFRL
;
A
#
# COMPACT_ATOMS: atom_id res chain seq x y z
N MET A 1 12.59 15.15 -35.23
CA MET A 1 13.09 16.13 -34.23
C MET A 1 12.61 15.64 -32.88
N GLY A 2 13.50 15.06 -32.06
CA GLY A 2 13.14 14.47 -30.78
C GLY A 2 12.97 15.56 -29.73
N ASN A 3 11.79 15.62 -29.11
CA ASN A 3 11.57 16.49 -27.97
C ASN A 3 12.28 15.88 -26.76
N ASN A 4 13.48 16.38 -26.46
CA ASN A 4 14.18 16.12 -25.22
C ASN A 4 13.49 16.89 -24.09
N PHE A 5 12.50 16.26 -23.43
CA PHE A 5 11.96 16.78 -22.19
C PHE A 5 12.96 16.51 -21.06
N SER A 6 13.86 17.45 -20.80
CA SER A 6 14.67 17.40 -19.58
C SER A 6 13.91 18.10 -18.45
N PHE A 7 13.22 17.32 -17.62
CA PHE A 7 12.67 17.83 -16.36
C PHE A 7 13.79 17.86 -15.32
N ARG A 8 14.47 19.01 -15.17
CA ARG A 8 15.38 19.27 -14.05
C ARG A 8 14.58 19.68 -12.81
N ARG A 9 13.66 18.83 -12.35
CA ARG A 9 13.10 18.92 -11.00
C ARG A 9 13.84 17.91 -10.12
N LYS A 10 14.20 18.32 -8.90
CA LYS A 10 14.72 17.43 -7.87
C LYS A 10 13.76 16.23 -7.76
N GLN A 11 14.27 15.00 -7.88
CA GLN A 11 13.50 13.80 -7.64
C GLN A 11 12.92 13.90 -6.22
N LEU A 12 11.60 14.03 -6.13
CA LEU A 12 10.88 14.23 -4.87
C LEU A 12 10.38 12.92 -4.26
N CYS A 13 10.29 11.83 -5.03
CA CYS A 13 9.60 10.60 -4.62
C CYS A 13 10.48 9.35 -4.76
N CYS A 14 10.89 9.00 -5.99
CA CYS A 14 11.70 7.82 -6.29
C CYS A 14 13.13 8.22 -6.68
N SER A 15 14.11 7.41 -6.33
CA SER A 15 15.45 7.40 -6.92
C SER A 15 15.45 6.69 -8.29
N ASN A 16 16.59 6.63 -8.98
CA ASN A 16 16.70 6.01 -10.31
C ASN A 16 16.42 4.51 -10.33
N ASP A 17 16.62 3.84 -9.19
CA ASP A 17 16.44 2.39 -9.05
C ASP A 17 15.07 2.05 -8.42
N GLU A 18 14.19 3.04 -8.31
CA GLU A 18 12.89 2.90 -7.67
C GLU A 18 11.75 3.20 -8.65
N TYR A 19 10.66 2.43 -8.53
CA TYR A 19 9.43 2.67 -9.26
C TYR A 19 8.20 2.44 -8.38
N ILE A 20 7.11 3.13 -8.74
CA ILE A 20 5.82 3.01 -8.06
C ILE A 20 5.12 1.77 -8.59
N GLU A 21 4.90 0.78 -7.73
CA GLU A 21 4.14 -0.43 -8.07
C GLU A 21 2.63 -0.23 -7.90
N HIS A 22 2.23 0.56 -6.89
CA HIS A 22 0.83 0.81 -6.61
C HIS A 22 0.63 2.20 -6.01
N MET A 23 -0.52 2.81 -6.31
CA MET A 23 -0.89 4.14 -5.86
C MET A 23 -2.35 4.14 -5.43
N LYS A 24 -2.64 4.78 -4.30
CA LYS A 24 -4.01 5.02 -3.84
C LYS A 24 -4.13 6.43 -3.26
N CYS A 25 -5.13 7.16 -3.71
CA CYS A 25 -5.47 8.49 -3.20
C CYS A 25 -6.74 8.40 -2.36
N THR A 26 -6.72 8.98 -1.16
CA THR A 26 -7.90 9.11 -0.30
C THR A 26 -7.87 10.43 0.45
N ASN A 27 -8.98 11.16 0.44
CA ASN A 27 -9.13 12.49 1.03
C ASN A 27 -7.94 13.40 0.66
N ASP A 28 -7.04 13.63 1.61
CA ASP A 28 -5.89 14.52 1.49
C ASP A 28 -4.55 13.79 1.37
N CYS A 29 -4.54 12.46 1.29
CA CYS A 29 -3.34 11.64 1.29
C CYS A 29 -3.19 10.78 0.02
N LEU A 30 -1.94 10.62 -0.40
CA LEU A 30 -1.51 9.78 -1.50
C LEU A 30 -0.57 8.71 -0.96
N ALA A 31 -1.03 7.46 -0.97
CA ALA A 31 -0.24 6.30 -0.60
C ALA A 31 0.46 5.71 -1.84
N LEU A 32 1.76 5.50 -1.74
CA LEU A 32 2.61 4.97 -2.81
C LEU A 32 3.38 3.75 -2.31
N ILE A 33 3.18 2.61 -2.95
CA ILE A 33 4.08 1.46 -2.78
C ILE A 33 5.20 1.62 -3.80
N ILE A 34 6.42 1.72 -3.30
CA ILE A 34 7.63 1.93 -4.08
C ILE A 34 8.54 0.71 -3.91
N LEU A 35 8.96 0.13 -5.03
CA LEU A 35 9.95 -0.95 -5.07
C LEU A 35 11.30 -0.37 -5.50
N ASN A 36 12.35 -0.69 -4.75
CA ASN A 36 13.73 -0.54 -5.19
C ASN A 36 14.20 -1.83 -5.87
N ASP A 37 14.50 -1.80 -7.17
CA ASP A 37 14.83 -2.99 -7.94
C ASP A 37 16.21 -3.58 -7.57
N ILE A 38 17.17 -2.73 -7.20
CA ILE A 38 18.51 -3.19 -6.83
C ILE A 38 18.50 -3.86 -5.46
N LYS A 39 17.91 -3.20 -4.46
CA LYS A 39 17.85 -3.70 -3.08
C LYS A 39 16.78 -4.75 -2.87
N ASN A 40 15.80 -4.79 -3.77
CA ASN A 40 14.64 -5.67 -3.64
C ASN A 40 13.87 -5.42 -2.34
N GLU A 41 13.62 -4.13 -2.08
CA GLU A 41 12.94 -3.63 -0.89
C GLU A 41 11.72 -2.82 -1.30
N ARG A 42 10.61 -3.04 -0.61
CA ARG A 42 9.40 -2.25 -0.76
C ARG A 42 9.20 -1.32 0.41
N ARG A 43 8.81 -0.10 0.11
CA ARG A 43 8.36 0.89 1.08
C ARG A 43 6.97 1.41 0.73
N LEU A 44 6.27 1.84 1.76
CA LEU A 44 5.05 2.63 1.64
C LEU A 44 5.38 4.07 2.00
N ASP A 45 5.27 4.95 1.02
CA ASP A 45 5.35 6.39 1.23
C ASP A 45 3.93 6.96 1.33
N MET A 46 3.71 7.83 2.31
CA MET A 46 2.50 8.62 2.42
C MET A 46 2.82 10.07 2.12
N CYS A 47 2.09 10.66 1.18
CA CYS A 47 2.30 12.03 0.75
C CYS A 47 1.02 12.86 0.92
N SER A 48 1.17 14.15 1.19
CA SER A 48 0.06 15.10 1.10
C SER A 48 -0.36 15.25 -0.37
N THR A 49 -1.64 15.17 -0.68
CA THR A 49 -2.15 15.46 -2.04
C THR A 49 -2.09 16.95 -2.38
N LEU A 50 -2.16 17.82 -1.37
CA LEU A 50 -2.07 19.26 -1.53
C LEU A 50 -0.66 19.74 -1.93
N THR A 51 0.38 19.30 -1.21
CA THR A 51 1.76 19.77 -1.43
C THR A 51 2.66 18.75 -2.13
N PHE A 52 2.24 17.48 -2.20
CA PHE A 52 3.06 16.33 -2.60
C PHE A 52 4.29 16.09 -1.71
N ASP A 53 4.34 16.73 -0.53
CA ASP A 53 5.38 16.44 0.46
C ASP A 53 5.14 15.07 1.08
N GLN A 54 6.23 14.32 1.28
CA GLN A 54 6.20 13.06 2.00
C GLN A 54 5.92 13.34 3.49
N LEU A 55 4.81 12.81 3.99
CA LEU A 55 4.41 12.86 5.39
C LEU A 55 5.18 11.84 6.23
N TRP A 56 5.28 10.60 5.74
CA TRP A 56 6.05 9.53 6.36
C TRP A 56 6.37 8.42 5.36
N THR A 57 7.31 7.54 5.74
CA THR A 57 7.68 6.34 4.98
C THR A 57 7.90 5.17 5.93
N ILE A 58 7.54 3.97 5.50
CA ILE A 58 7.87 2.73 6.19
C ILE A 58 8.42 1.68 5.23
N SER A 59 9.35 0.85 5.71
CA SER A 59 9.71 -0.38 5.02
C SER A 59 8.67 -1.45 5.28
N LEU A 60 8.26 -2.17 4.24
CA LEU A 60 7.25 -3.24 4.33
C LEU A 60 7.87 -4.63 4.54
N ASN A 61 9.20 -4.75 4.43
CA ASN A 61 9.91 -6.03 4.51
C ASN A 61 9.30 -7.12 3.60
N ILE A 62 9.03 -6.73 2.35
CA ILE A 62 8.51 -7.59 1.26
C ILE A 62 9.59 -7.69 0.20
N HIS A 63 10.17 -8.89 0.04
CA HIS A 63 11.33 -9.12 -0.82
C HIS A 63 11.00 -9.85 -2.12
N GLU A 64 9.77 -10.31 -2.35
CA GLU A 64 9.50 -11.09 -3.56
C GLU A 64 9.20 -10.17 -4.74
N LYS A 65 10.06 -10.12 -5.76
CA LYS A 65 9.97 -9.14 -6.88
C LYS A 65 8.73 -9.32 -7.73
N THR A 66 8.27 -10.55 -7.90
CA THR A 66 7.30 -10.90 -8.94
C THR A 66 5.84 -10.66 -8.53
N ASN A 67 5.60 -10.34 -7.26
CA ASN A 67 4.26 -10.31 -6.70
C ASN A 67 3.71 -8.89 -6.60
N ILE A 68 2.44 -8.77 -6.98
CA ILE A 68 1.67 -7.53 -6.89
C ILE A 68 1.50 -7.22 -5.40
N VAL A 69 1.96 -6.05 -4.97
CA VAL A 69 1.62 -5.51 -3.66
C VAL A 69 0.62 -4.39 -3.87
N SER A 70 -0.53 -4.48 -3.21
CA SER A 70 -1.57 -3.45 -3.29
C SER A 70 -1.84 -2.83 -1.93
N CYS A 71 -2.45 -1.66 -1.93
CA CYS A 71 -2.86 -0.98 -0.71
C CYS A 71 -4.28 -0.44 -0.81
N CYS A 72 -4.98 -0.41 0.32
CA CYS A 72 -6.24 0.30 0.48
C CYS A 72 -6.29 1.06 1.80
N SER A 73 -7.06 2.14 1.83
CA SER A 73 -7.34 2.88 3.05
C SER A 73 -8.43 2.17 3.84
N LEU A 74 -8.29 2.18 5.16
CA LEU A 74 -9.28 1.74 6.14
C LEU A 74 -9.89 2.95 6.85
N ASN A 75 -10.27 4.00 6.11
CA ASN A 75 -10.74 5.29 6.66
C ASN A 75 -9.77 5.85 7.73
N GLU A 76 -10.28 6.20 8.90
CA GLU A 76 -9.52 6.74 10.04
C GLU A 76 -8.63 5.68 10.72
N ASN A 77 -8.76 4.42 10.33
CA ASN A 77 -8.03 3.31 10.95
C ASN A 77 -6.68 3.01 10.27
N GLY A 78 -6.33 3.72 9.21
CA GLY A 78 -5.04 3.59 8.54
C GLY A 78 -5.15 2.92 7.18
N TRP A 79 -4.22 2.01 6.92
CA TRP A 79 -3.97 1.43 5.61
C TRP A 79 -3.75 -0.07 5.72
N LEU A 80 -4.24 -0.80 4.73
CA LEU A 80 -4.02 -2.22 4.60
C LEU A 80 -3.18 -2.48 3.36
N ILE A 81 -2.09 -3.22 3.55
CA ILE A 81 -1.22 -3.68 2.46
C ILE A 81 -1.47 -5.17 2.25
N VAL A 82 -1.66 -5.55 0.99
CA VAL A 82 -1.82 -6.95 0.58
C VAL A 82 -0.49 -7.45 0.03
N ASP A 83 0.11 -8.41 0.72
CA ASP A 83 1.32 -9.10 0.31
C ASP A 83 0.93 -10.51 -0.19
N VAL A 84 0.76 -10.62 -1.50
CA VAL A 84 0.35 -11.86 -2.18
C VAL A 84 1.41 -12.95 -2.01
N ALA A 85 2.70 -12.57 -1.95
CA ALA A 85 3.82 -13.50 -1.90
C ALA A 85 3.82 -14.31 -0.61
N GLU A 86 3.73 -13.60 0.51
CA GLU A 86 3.76 -14.16 1.85
C GLU A 86 2.34 -14.46 2.38
N THR A 87 1.34 -14.34 1.51
CA THR A 87 -0.05 -14.69 1.81
C THR A 87 -0.57 -13.95 3.05
N ARG A 88 -0.29 -12.65 3.15
CA ARG A 88 -0.53 -11.87 4.38
C ARG A 88 -1.06 -10.47 4.11
N LEU A 89 -1.67 -9.90 5.15
CA LEU A 89 -2.14 -8.54 5.21
C LEU A 89 -1.33 -7.78 6.25
N ILE A 90 -0.88 -6.57 5.92
CA ILE A 90 -0.10 -5.71 6.82
C ILE A 90 -0.93 -4.47 7.11
N HIS A 91 -1.32 -4.28 8.38
CA HIS A 91 -2.05 -3.10 8.83
C HIS A 91 -1.06 -2.03 9.27
N VAL A 92 -1.16 -0.86 8.63
CA VAL A 92 -0.35 0.31 8.88
C VAL A 92 -1.24 1.42 9.44
N THR A 93 -0.84 2.02 10.56
CA THR A 93 -1.54 3.14 11.18
C THR A 93 -1.42 4.43 10.34
N ASN A 94 -2.28 5.41 10.60
CA ASN A 94 -2.22 6.72 9.93
C ASN A 94 -0.93 7.50 10.23
N GLN A 95 -0.18 7.12 11.27
CA GLN A 95 1.08 7.71 11.65
C GLN A 95 2.30 7.00 11.03
N GLY A 96 2.10 5.99 10.18
CA GLY A 96 3.20 5.28 9.54
C GLY A 96 3.89 4.28 10.46
N TYR A 97 3.12 3.50 11.22
CA TYR A 97 3.64 2.35 11.98
C TYR A 97 2.86 1.09 11.62
N ILE A 98 3.57 -0.04 11.49
CA ILE A 98 2.91 -1.34 11.33
C ILE A 98 2.24 -1.69 12.67
N LYS A 99 0.92 -1.79 12.66
CA LYS A 99 0.10 -2.17 13.82
C LYS A 99 0.10 -3.68 13.99
N ASN A 100 -0.14 -4.40 12.90
CA ASN A 100 -0.31 -5.85 12.89
C ASN A 100 0.02 -6.43 11.50
N THR A 101 0.41 -7.69 11.47
CA THR A 101 0.60 -8.48 10.25
C THR A 101 -0.11 -9.81 10.42
N ILE A 102 -1.02 -10.13 9.51
CA ILE A 102 -1.91 -11.28 9.65
C ILE A 102 -1.79 -12.17 8.41
N THR A 103 -1.53 -13.46 8.60
CA THR A 103 -1.62 -14.45 7.53
C THR A 103 -3.07 -14.61 7.09
N TYR A 104 -3.30 -14.73 5.79
CA TYR A 104 -4.63 -14.78 5.21
C TYR A 104 -4.73 -15.94 4.22
N THR A 105 -5.70 -16.84 4.43
CA THR A 105 -5.92 -18.00 3.54
C THR A 105 -7.38 -18.02 3.12
N PRO A 106 -7.71 -18.16 1.81
CA PRO A 106 -6.81 -18.33 0.65
C PRO A 106 -6.06 -17.05 0.24
N SER A 107 -5.02 -17.15 -0.59
CA SER A 107 -4.12 -16.03 -0.90
C SER A 107 -4.85 -14.74 -1.30
N PRO A 108 -4.62 -13.61 -0.60
CA PRO A 108 -5.26 -12.35 -0.92
C PRO A 108 -4.56 -11.70 -2.12
N HIS A 109 -5.33 -11.26 -3.12
CA HIS A 109 -4.84 -10.55 -4.31
C HIS A 109 -5.09 -9.04 -4.24
N TYR A 110 -6.22 -8.64 -3.65
CA TYR A 110 -6.60 -7.24 -3.53
C TYR A 110 -7.52 -7.05 -2.34
N ALA A 111 -7.50 -5.87 -1.74
CA ALA A 111 -8.41 -5.52 -0.66
C ALA A 111 -9.00 -4.13 -0.92
N VAL A 112 -10.26 -3.94 -0.56
CA VAL A 112 -10.92 -2.62 -0.61
C VAL A 112 -11.92 -2.53 0.54
N GLN A 113 -11.92 -1.40 1.23
CA GLN A 113 -13.02 -1.09 2.13
C GLN A 113 -14.26 -0.81 1.29
N PHE A 114 -15.23 -1.72 1.35
CA PHE A 114 -16.45 -1.72 0.54
C PHE A 114 -17.53 -0.83 1.15
N ASP A 115 -17.62 -0.81 2.47
CA ASP A 115 -18.49 0.06 3.26
C ASP A 115 -17.79 0.42 4.59
N ASN A 116 -18.42 1.25 5.42
CA ASN A 116 -17.87 1.76 6.68
C ASN A 116 -17.30 0.68 7.60
N ASP A 117 -17.92 -0.50 7.63
CA ASP A 117 -17.53 -1.62 8.49
C ASP A 117 -17.21 -2.90 7.71
N THR A 118 -17.12 -2.82 6.38
CA THR A 118 -16.97 -4.01 5.53
C THR A 118 -15.72 -3.92 4.65
N LEU A 119 -14.81 -4.88 4.83
CA LEU A 119 -13.64 -5.09 4.00
C LEU A 119 -13.93 -6.21 3.00
N ALA A 120 -13.77 -5.93 1.70
CA ALA A 120 -13.83 -6.94 0.66
C ALA A 120 -12.40 -7.32 0.24
N ILE A 121 -12.09 -8.61 0.27
CA ILE A 121 -10.79 -9.16 -0.12
C ILE A 121 -11.00 -10.10 -1.30
N LEU A 122 -10.40 -9.76 -2.44
CA LEU A 122 -10.31 -10.63 -3.60
C LEU A 122 -9.22 -11.68 -3.34
N THR A 123 -9.57 -12.94 -3.58
CA THR A 123 -8.70 -14.11 -3.47
C THR A 123 -8.83 -14.96 -4.73
N GLU A 124 -8.00 -15.98 -4.87
CA GLU A 124 -8.13 -16.97 -5.96
C GLU A 124 -9.48 -17.71 -5.93
N GLN A 125 -10.15 -17.78 -4.77
CA GLN A 125 -11.41 -18.50 -4.57
C GLN A 125 -12.64 -17.59 -4.73
N GLY A 126 -12.46 -16.28 -4.89
CA GLY A 126 -13.54 -15.30 -4.98
C GLY A 126 -13.35 -14.12 -4.03
N ILE A 127 -14.46 -13.48 -3.65
CA ILE A 127 -14.47 -12.31 -2.77
C ILE A 127 -14.92 -12.74 -1.37
N ASN A 128 -14.06 -12.51 -0.39
CA ASN A 128 -14.39 -12.70 1.02
C ASN A 128 -14.73 -11.34 1.64
N LEU A 129 -15.81 -11.29 2.42
CA LEU A 129 -16.24 -10.09 3.13
C LEU A 129 -15.95 -10.26 4.62
N HIS A 130 -15.27 -9.27 5.19
CA HIS A 130 -14.88 -9.22 6.59
C HIS A 130 -15.43 -7.98 7.26
N ARG A 131 -15.78 -8.10 8.54
CA ARG A 131 -16.19 -6.93 9.33
C ARG A 131 -14.96 -6.24 9.92
N ILE A 132 -14.93 -4.91 9.82
CA ILE A 132 -13.95 -4.05 10.47
C ILE A 132 -14.60 -3.55 11.77
N ASP A 133 -13.98 -3.85 12.91
CA ASP A 133 -14.41 -3.33 14.21
C ASP A 133 -14.04 -1.85 14.34
N SER A 134 -14.62 -1.16 15.35
CA SER A 134 -14.45 0.28 15.56
C SER A 134 -12.99 0.73 15.67
N ASP A 135 -12.10 -0.16 16.13
CA ASP A 135 -10.70 0.12 16.37
C ASP A 135 -9.82 -0.16 15.13
N GLY A 136 -10.46 -0.44 13.99
CA GLY A 136 -9.80 -0.79 12.73
C GLY A 136 -9.25 -2.20 12.66
N GLU A 137 -9.44 -2.98 13.72
CA GLU A 137 -9.16 -4.40 13.71
C GLU A 137 -10.20 -5.11 12.84
N PHE A 138 -9.76 -6.08 12.06
CA PHE A 138 -10.66 -6.98 11.35
C PHE A 138 -10.28 -8.41 11.74
N ARG A 139 -11.29 -9.25 11.95
CA ARG A 139 -11.10 -10.66 12.31
C ARG A 139 -11.28 -11.49 11.05
N LEU A 140 -10.26 -12.29 10.71
CA LEU A 140 -10.24 -13.20 9.57
C LEU A 140 -10.98 -14.50 9.84
#